data_AF-A0A818LW79-F1
#
_entry.id   AF-A0A818LW79-F1
#
_cell.length_a   1.000
_cell.length_b   1.000
_cell.length_c   1.000
_cell.angle_alpha   90.00
_cell.angle_beta   90.00
_cell.angle_gamma   90.00
#
_symmetry.space_group_name_H-M   'P 1'
#
loop_
_entity.id
_entity.type
_entity.pdbx_description
1 polymer ?
#
loop_
_entity_poly.entity_id
_entity_poly.type
_entity_poly.pdbx_seq_one_letter_code
_entity_poly.pdbx_strand_id
1 'polypeptide(L)'
;LSLNDDPPPHPWHIHGYTVDFIAAGKSPTTEPVTCNSTGRRAENFDYNTILPPLNATPPVLTVDDSFNMPRESYVVFRFTANNLDPWFLHCHMDWHVSPGLSVVLSVGKNGQYRDLMDPLYENFNMCGTSQKWASRRII
;
A
#
# COMPACT_ATOMS: atom_id res chain seq x y z
N LEU A 1 8.46 -2.99 -2.14
CA LEU A 1 9.50 -2.10 -1.62
C LEU A 1 8.90 -0.72 -1.47
N SER A 2 9.00 -0.13 -0.28
CA SER A 2 8.67 1.26 0.01
C SER A 2 9.93 1.98 0.50
N LEU A 3 10.13 3.23 0.08
CA LEU A 3 11.25 4.08 0.44
C LEU A 3 10.71 5.36 1.07
N ASN A 4 11.34 5.84 2.15
CA ASN A 4 11.06 7.14 2.74
C ASN A 4 12.32 8.02 2.70
N ASP A 5 12.33 8.99 1.79
CA ASP A 5 13.38 10.01 1.70
C ASP A 5 12.93 11.36 2.31
N ASP A 6 11.68 11.45 2.78
CA ASP A 6 11.11 12.66 3.37
C ASP A 6 11.52 12.80 4.85
N PRO A 7 11.67 14.04 5.38
CA PRO A 7 12.01 14.26 6.77
C PRO A 7 11.04 13.65 7.80
N PRO A 8 9.70 13.77 7.66
CA PRO A 8 8.78 13.16 8.60
C PRO A 8 8.69 11.64 8.43
N PRO A 9 8.34 10.90 9.51
CA PRO A 9 7.99 9.49 9.39
C PRO A 9 6.62 9.34 8.72
N HIS A 10 6.45 8.26 7.96
CA HIS A 10 5.19 7.92 7.33
C HIS A 10 4.66 6.60 7.91
N PRO A 11 3.59 6.60 8.73
CA PRO A 11 2.87 5.36 9.03
C PRO A 11 2.15 4.93 7.76
N TRP A 12 2.30 3.69 7.32
CA TRP A 12 1.62 3.11 6.17
C TRP A 12 0.62 2.06 6.63
N HIS A 13 -0.47 1.93 5.90
CA HIS A 13 -1.52 0.95 6.13
C HIS A 13 -2.04 0.40 4.80
N ILE A 14 -2.31 -0.91 4.73
CA ILE A 14 -2.88 -1.60 3.58
C ILE A 14 -4.24 -2.22 3.92
N HIS A 15 -5.24 -1.92 3.11
CA HIS A 15 -6.56 -2.50 3.26
C HIS A 15 -6.60 -3.94 2.73
N GLY A 16 -7.44 -4.80 3.31
CA GLY A 16 -7.75 -6.14 2.80
C GLY A 16 -6.66 -7.21 2.99
N TYR A 17 -5.52 -6.86 3.59
CA TYR A 17 -4.40 -7.76 3.81
C TYR A 17 -3.72 -7.49 5.15
N THR A 18 -3.26 -8.56 5.79
CA THR A 18 -2.02 -8.53 6.58
C THR A 18 -0.88 -8.96 5.66
N VAL A 19 0.30 -8.36 5.80
CA VAL A 19 1.45 -8.62 4.93
C VAL A 19 2.62 -9.18 5.72
N ASP A 20 3.45 -9.99 5.07
CA ASP A 20 4.70 -10.45 5.66
C ASP A 20 5.76 -9.37 5.45
N PHE A 21 6.27 -8.78 6.53
CA PHE A 21 7.44 -7.90 6.48
C PHE A 21 8.71 -8.75 6.44
N ILE A 22 9.54 -8.53 5.42
CA ILE A 22 10.69 -9.39 5.11
C ILE A 22 12.03 -8.65 5.16
N ALA A 23 12.01 -7.32 5.12
CA ALA A 23 13.17 -6.49 5.38
C ALA A 23 12.76 -5.08 5.80
N ALA A 24 13.55 -4.46 6.66
CA ALA A 24 13.46 -3.05 7.00
C ALA A 24 14.86 -2.54 7.32
N GLY A 25 15.16 -1.29 6.98
CA GLY A 25 16.49 -0.74 7.25
C GLY A 25 16.65 0.70 6.84
N LYS A 26 17.87 1.21 7.02
CA LYS A 26 18.25 2.54 6.55
C LYS A 26 18.40 2.52 5.03
N SER A 27 17.86 3.52 4.36
CA SER A 27 18.09 3.77 2.95
C SER A 27 19.59 4.04 2.73
N PRO A 28 20.27 3.37 1.78
CA PRO A 28 21.68 3.59 1.44
C PRO A 28 21.97 4.98 0.84
N THR A 29 21.00 5.89 0.78
CA THR A 29 21.20 7.24 0.26
C THR A 29 22.15 8.04 1.16
N THR A 30 23.36 8.30 0.68
CA THR A 30 24.44 9.02 1.40
C THR A 30 24.37 10.54 1.30
N GLU A 31 23.35 11.13 0.67
CA GLU A 31 23.34 12.56 0.35
C GLU A 31 22.07 13.26 0.88
N PRO A 32 22.18 14.33 1.69
CA PRO A 32 21.03 15.05 2.22
C PRO A 32 20.17 15.63 1.09
N VAL A 33 18.86 15.38 1.15
CA VAL A 33 17.89 15.91 0.17
C VAL A 33 17.76 17.41 0.36
N THR A 34 18.19 18.20 -0.63
CA THR A 34 17.75 19.58 -0.79
C THR A 34 16.54 19.60 -1.72
N CYS A 35 15.49 20.37 -1.37
CA CYS A 35 14.21 20.44 -2.08
C CYS A 35 14.31 20.78 -3.59
N ASN A 36 15.48 21.17 -4.09
CA ASN A 36 15.73 21.47 -5.51
C ASN A 36 16.05 20.24 -6.37
N SER A 37 16.05 19.03 -5.82
CA SER A 37 16.39 17.79 -6.54
C SER A 37 15.18 16.86 -6.70
N THR A 38 14.12 17.35 -7.35
CA THR A 38 12.86 16.60 -7.60
C THR A 38 12.98 15.46 -8.62
N GLY A 39 14.19 15.09 -9.05
CA GLY A 39 14.37 14.35 -10.30
C GLY A 39 14.96 12.95 -10.25
N ARG A 40 15.75 12.54 -9.25
CA ARG A 40 16.73 11.45 -9.52
C ARG A 40 17.15 10.54 -8.35
N ARG A 41 16.26 9.72 -7.76
CA ARG A 41 16.74 8.72 -6.77
C ARG A 41 16.17 7.31 -6.78
N ALA A 42 14.96 7.05 -7.30
CA ALA A 42 14.54 5.66 -7.51
C ALA A 42 15.40 4.92 -8.57
N GLU A 43 16.19 5.67 -9.34
CA GLU A 43 16.95 5.18 -10.50
C GLU A 43 18.36 4.66 -10.19
N ASN A 44 18.95 4.98 -9.02
CA ASN A 44 20.28 4.50 -8.61
C ASN A 44 20.23 3.58 -7.37
N PHE A 45 19.05 3.11 -6.99
CA PHE A 45 18.88 2.24 -5.85
C PHE A 45 19.19 0.79 -6.27
N ASP A 46 20.32 0.23 -5.83
CA ASP A 46 20.61 -1.19 -6.09
C ASP A 46 19.72 -2.07 -5.23
N TYR A 47 18.57 -2.44 -5.79
CA TYR A 47 17.58 -3.28 -5.13
C TYR A 47 18.13 -4.64 -4.69
N ASN A 48 19.20 -5.14 -5.31
CA ASN A 48 19.83 -6.41 -4.92
C ASN A 48 20.49 -6.35 -3.54
N THR A 49 20.77 -5.15 -3.03
CA THR A 49 21.37 -4.97 -1.70
C THR A 49 20.38 -5.04 -0.55
N ILE A 50 19.07 -4.89 -0.82
CA ILE A 50 18.02 -4.85 0.21
C ILE A 50 16.91 -5.86 0.01
N LEU A 51 16.69 -6.31 -1.24
CA LEU A 51 15.71 -7.32 -1.54
C LEU A 51 16.35 -8.68 -1.28
N PRO A 52 15.69 -9.56 -0.52
CA PRO A 52 16.13 -10.94 -0.46
C PRO A 52 16.10 -11.56 -1.87
N PRO A 53 16.92 -12.59 -2.14
CA PRO A 53 16.94 -13.26 -3.44
C PRO A 53 15.54 -13.67 -3.86
N LEU A 54 15.13 -13.33 -5.08
CA LEU A 54 13.78 -13.62 -5.60
C LEU A 54 13.45 -15.12 -5.63
N ASN A 55 14.48 -15.98 -5.65
CA ASN A 55 14.38 -17.44 -5.64
C ASN A 55 14.45 -18.05 -4.24
N ALA A 56 14.58 -17.24 -3.19
CA ALA A 56 14.63 -17.70 -1.81
C ALA A 56 13.37 -17.27 -1.05
N THR A 57 12.98 -18.05 -0.05
CA THR A 57 11.94 -17.63 0.90
C THR A 57 12.61 -16.81 2.00
N PRO A 58 12.45 -15.48 2.04
CA PRO A 58 13.01 -14.68 3.12
C PRO A 58 12.33 -14.99 4.46
N PRO A 59 13.06 -14.81 5.58
CA PRO A 59 12.46 -14.85 6.90
C PRO A 59 11.41 -13.74 7.04
N VAL A 60 10.33 -14.03 7.75
CA VAL A 60 9.31 -13.04 8.10
C VAL A 60 9.70 -12.40 9.42
N LEU A 61 9.89 -11.08 9.42
CA LEU A 61 10.20 -10.29 10.60
C LEU A 61 8.96 -10.12 11.48
N THR A 62 7.82 -9.80 10.86
CA THR A 62 6.52 -9.69 11.50
C THR A 62 5.41 -9.77 10.44
N VAL A 63 4.18 -10.01 10.86
CA VAL A 63 2.97 -10.01 10.01
C VAL A 63 2.02 -8.97 10.57
N ASP A 64 1.70 -7.95 9.78
CA ASP A 64 0.82 -6.85 10.20
C ASP A 64 0.21 -6.17 8.97
N ASP A 65 -0.79 -5.30 9.14
CA ASP A 65 -1.36 -4.46 8.08
C ASP A 65 -0.78 -3.04 8.04
N SER A 66 -0.01 -2.68 9.06
CA SER A 66 0.51 -1.32 9.23
C SER A 66 1.99 -1.32 9.62
N PHE A 67 2.71 -0.29 9.19
CA PHE A 67 4.12 -0.12 9.54
C PHE A 67 4.53 1.35 9.55
N ASN A 68 5.45 1.71 10.45
CA ASN A 68 6.06 3.04 10.46
C ASN A 68 7.30 3.06 9.59
N MET A 69 7.44 4.10 8.76
CA MET A 69 8.62 4.37 7.94
C MET A 69 9.36 5.60 8.48
N PRO A 70 10.42 5.45 9.27
CA PRO A 70 11.28 6.55 9.68
C PRO A 70 11.92 7.26 8.47
N ARG A 71 12.49 8.44 8.70
CA ARG A 71 13.29 9.16 7.71
C ARG A 71 14.43 8.30 7.17
N GLU A 72 14.73 8.41 5.88
CA GLU A 72 15.82 7.69 5.19
C GLU A 72 15.74 6.18 5.48
N SER A 73 14.57 5.59 5.32
CA SER A 73 14.37 4.16 5.56
C SER A 73 13.69 3.45 4.39
N TYR A 74 13.76 2.13 4.42
CA TYR A 74 13.01 1.27 3.51
C TYR A 74 12.29 0.18 4.29
N VAL A 75 11.17 -0.28 3.74
CA VAL A 75 10.48 -1.51 4.16
C VAL A 75 10.14 -2.34 2.94
N VAL A 76 10.35 -3.65 3.07
CA VAL A 76 9.98 -4.66 2.09
C VAL A 76 8.95 -5.57 2.73
N PHE A 77 7.78 -5.65 2.11
CA PHE A 77 6.72 -6.57 2.47
C PHE A 77 6.30 -7.39 1.25
N ARG A 78 5.71 -8.56 1.51
CA ARG A 78 5.09 -9.43 0.51
C ARG A 78 3.66 -9.76 0.93
N PHE A 79 2.79 -9.92 -0.04
CA PHE A 79 1.42 -10.39 0.15
C PHE A 79 1.03 -11.27 -1.02
N THR A 80 0.08 -12.18 -0.79
CA THR A 80 -0.50 -12.98 -1.86
C THR A 80 -1.73 -12.25 -2.37
N ALA A 81 -1.81 -11.96 -3.67
CA ALA A 81 -2.95 -11.29 -4.29
C ALA A 81 -4.16 -12.23 -4.43
N ASN A 82 -4.71 -12.67 -3.30
CA ASN A 82 -5.79 -13.65 -3.19
C ASN A 82 -7.12 -13.06 -2.68
N ASN A 83 -7.14 -11.77 -2.35
CA ASN A 83 -8.34 -11.03 -1.96
C ASN A 83 -8.74 -10.08 -3.09
N LEU A 84 -9.79 -10.44 -3.84
CA LEU A 84 -10.18 -9.75 -5.07
C LEU A 84 -10.98 -8.49 -4.76
N ASP A 85 -10.38 -7.31 -4.92
CA ASP A 85 -11.01 -5.99 -4.84
C ASP A 85 -9.95 -4.89 -5.06
N PRO A 86 -10.33 -3.60 -5.18
CA PRO A 86 -9.39 -2.48 -5.08
C PRO A 86 -9.00 -2.21 -3.63
N TRP A 87 -7.71 -2.33 -3.30
CA TRP A 87 -7.20 -2.12 -1.94
C TRP A 87 -6.39 -0.84 -1.81
N PHE A 88 -6.72 -0.03 -0.80
CA PHE A 88 -6.05 1.23 -0.55
C PHE A 88 -4.79 1.00 0.30
N LEU A 89 -3.62 1.33 -0.24
CA LEU A 89 -2.37 1.40 0.50
C LEU A 89 -2.00 2.87 0.62
N HIS A 90 -1.91 3.38 1.84
CA HIS A 90 -1.72 4.81 2.05
C HIS A 90 -0.94 5.11 3.32
N CYS A 91 -0.42 6.33 3.39
CA CYS A 91 0.05 6.84 4.67
C CYS A 91 -1.15 7.00 5.62
N HIS A 92 -1.11 6.43 6.82
CA HIS A 92 -2.18 6.49 7.81
C HIS A 92 -2.17 7.82 8.59
N MET A 93 -1.97 8.91 7.86
CA MET A 93 -1.92 10.25 8.40
C MET A 93 -2.67 11.17 7.44
N ASP A 94 -3.81 11.70 7.90
CA ASP A 94 -4.82 12.32 7.04
C ASP A 94 -4.27 13.45 6.16
N TRP A 95 -3.38 14.27 6.72
CA TRP A 95 -2.74 15.37 6.00
C TRP A 95 -1.76 14.93 4.90
N HIS A 96 -1.39 13.65 4.83
CA HIS A 96 -0.57 13.04 3.79
C HIS A 96 -1.43 12.22 2.80
N VAL A 97 -2.56 11.66 3.25
CA VAL A 97 -3.56 11.03 2.35
C VAL A 97 -4.18 12.09 1.44
N SER A 98 -4.60 13.23 1.99
CA SER A 98 -5.26 14.30 1.25
C SER A 98 -4.48 14.82 0.02
N PRO A 99 -3.16 15.07 0.09
CA PRO A 99 -2.35 15.44 -1.06
C PRO A 99 -1.98 14.26 -1.98
N GLY A 100 -2.35 13.02 -1.63
CA GLY A 100 -2.25 11.86 -2.50
C GLY A 100 -1.12 10.87 -2.17
N LEU A 101 -0.58 10.83 -0.95
CA LEU A 101 0.40 9.81 -0.54
C LEU A 101 -0.28 8.45 -0.34
N SER A 102 -0.67 7.85 -1.45
CA SER A 102 -1.48 6.64 -1.51
C SER A 102 -1.39 5.97 -2.88
N VAL A 103 -1.79 4.70 -2.92
CA VAL A 103 -1.92 3.91 -4.15
C VAL A 103 -3.09 2.94 -3.99
N VAL A 104 -3.75 2.62 -5.11
CA VAL A 104 -4.78 1.58 -5.15
C VAL A 104 -4.18 0.33 -5.82
N LEU A 105 -4.23 -0.78 -5.10
CA LEU A 105 -3.86 -2.11 -5.60
C LEU A 105 -5.12 -2.78 -6.16
N SER A 106 -5.26 -2.78 -7.48
CA SER A 106 -6.35 -3.49 -8.17
C SER A 106 -6.04 -4.98 -8.22
N VAL A 107 -6.71 -5.76 -7.37
CA VAL A 107 -6.57 -7.23 -7.35
C VAL A 107 -7.82 -7.84 -7.99
N GLY A 108 -7.72 -8.18 -9.26
CA GLY A 108 -8.82 -8.76 -10.04
C GLY A 108 -8.51 -10.17 -10.56
N LYS A 109 -9.56 -10.93 -10.87
CA LYS A 109 -9.46 -12.18 -11.64
C LYS A 109 -10.06 -11.93 -13.01
N ASN A 110 -9.26 -12.10 -14.06
CA ASN A 110 -9.66 -11.80 -15.45
C ASN A 110 -10.21 -10.36 -15.63
N GLY A 111 -9.65 -9.39 -14.91
CA GLY A 111 -10.09 -7.99 -14.96
C GLY A 111 -11.40 -7.70 -14.22
N GLN A 112 -11.93 -8.65 -13.45
CA GLN A 112 -13.14 -8.46 -12.65
C GLN A 112 -12.86 -8.62 -11.16
N TYR A 113 -13.63 -7.90 -10.35
CA TYR A 113 -13.71 -8.08 -8.90
C TYR A 113 -14.85 -9.05 -8.57
N ARG A 114 -14.99 -9.41 -7.30
CA ARG A 114 -16.22 -10.08 -6.84
C ARG A 114 -17.40 -9.11 -6.99
N ASP A 115 -18.63 -9.63 -6.96
CA ASP A 115 -19.78 -8.76 -6.73
C ASP A 115 -19.50 -7.96 -5.46
N LEU A 116 -19.34 -6.64 -5.62
CA LEU A 116 -19.00 -5.74 -4.55
C LEU A 116 -20.05 -5.89 -3.46
N MET A 117 -19.60 -5.97 -2.21
CA MET A 117 -20.46 -6.20 -1.07
C MET A 117 -21.60 -5.18 -1.07
N ASP A 118 -22.84 -5.66 -0.98
CA ASP A 118 -24.00 -4.81 -0.81
C ASP A 118 -23.75 -3.83 0.36
N PRO A 119 -23.98 -2.52 0.21
CA PRO A 119 -23.89 -1.57 1.30
C PRO A 119 -24.72 -2.04 2.50
N LEU A 120 -24.16 -1.81 3.68
CA LEU A 120 -24.69 -2.29 4.96
C LEU A 120 -26.08 -1.75 5.30
N TYR A 121 -26.57 -0.74 4.58
CA TYR A 121 -27.89 -0.17 4.78
C TYR A 121 -28.67 -0.07 3.47
N GLU A 122 -29.94 -0.49 3.54
CA GLU A 122 -30.93 -0.19 2.52
C GLU A 122 -30.97 1.33 2.34
N ASN A 123 -30.94 1.79 1.08
CA ASN A 123 -30.94 3.22 0.72
C ASN A 123 -29.58 3.94 0.74
N PHE A 124 -28.45 3.23 0.59
CA PHE A 124 -27.18 3.88 0.25
C PHE A 124 -27.31 4.65 -1.06
N ASN A 125 -27.13 5.97 -0.99
CA ASN A 125 -27.11 6.83 -2.16
C ASN A 125 -25.78 6.62 -2.89
N MET A 126 -25.83 5.94 -4.04
CA MET A 126 -24.67 5.74 -4.89
C MET A 126 -24.58 6.88 -5.91
N CYS A 127 -23.36 7.27 -6.26
CA CYS A 127 -23.16 8.27 -7.31
C CYS A 127 -23.73 7.77 -8.65
N GLY A 128 -24.45 8.64 -9.37
CA GLY A 128 -24.90 8.35 -10.73
C GLY A 128 -26.15 7.47 -10.85
N THR A 129 -26.80 7.09 -9.75
CA THR A 129 -28.07 6.36 -9.79
C THR A 129 -29.18 7.16 -9.10
N SER A 130 -30.33 7.31 -9.76
CA SER A 130 -31.60 7.63 -9.07
C SER A 130 -32.11 6.45 -8.24
N GLN A 131 -31.49 5.28 -8.44
CA GLN A 131 -31.72 4.06 -7.69
C GLN A 131 -30.92 4.12 -6.39
N LYS A 132 -31.60 3.78 -5.31
CA LYS A 132 -31.00 3.42 -4.03
C LYS A 132 -30.53 1.97 -4.14
N TRP A 133 -29.38 1.62 -3.53
CA TRP A 133 -28.94 0.22 -3.55
C TRP A 133 -30.06 -0.68 -3.00
N ALA A 134 -30.63 -1.52 -3.87
CA ALA A 134 -31.67 -2.48 -3.49
C ALA A 134 -30.96 -3.76 -3.07
N SER A 135 -30.94 -4.03 -1.76
CA SER A 135 -30.46 -5.30 -1.22
C SER A 135 -31.23 -6.44 -1.90
N ARG A 136 -30.60 -7.14 -2.83
CA ARG A 136 -31.15 -8.43 -3.24
C ARG A 136 -30.81 -9.37 -2.11
N ARG A 137 -31.79 -9.63 -1.23
CA ARG A 137 -31.72 -10.67 -0.20
C ARG A 137 -31.10 -11.93 -0.82
N ILE A 138 -29.87 -12.21 -0.45
CA ILE A 138 -29.31 -13.54 -0.60
C ILE A 138 -30.01 -14.37 0.49
N ILE A 139 -30.95 -15.20 0.05
CA ILE A 139 -31.61 -16.23 0.85
C ILE A 139 -30.60 -17.35 1.11
#